data_AF-A0A067DXQ8-F1
#
_entry.id   AF-A0A067DXQ8-F1
#
_cell.length_a   1.000
_cell.length_b   1.000
_cell.length_c   1.000
_cell.angle_alpha   90.00
_cell.angle_beta   90.00
_cell.angle_gamma   90.00
#
_symmetry.space_group_name_H-M   'P 1'
#
loop_
_entity.id
_entity.type
_entity.pdbx_description
1 polymer ?
#
loop_
_entity_poly.entity_id
_entity_poly.type
_entity_poly.pdbx_seq_one_letter_code
_entity_poly.pdbx_strand_id
1 'polypeptide(L)'
;SLSGGGRVPPQFEQKREHSPSAVECYKNQLGVSEEEAVKALSLAVANSWKVINEELLLNPTAIPLPLLQVIFDLSCSADFMYNDAQDRFTHSTMMKDQVDLVLRDPIS
;
A
#
# COMPACT_ATOMS: atom_id res chain seq x y z
N SER A 1 -18.39 -0.80 42.43
CA SER A 1 -18.23 -1.73 41.30
C SER A 1 -18.29 -0.97 40.00
N LEU A 2 -17.18 -0.92 39.27
CA LEU A 2 -17.02 -0.22 38.00
C LEU A 2 -17.59 -1.10 36.87
N SER A 3 -18.66 -0.66 36.23
CA SER A 3 -19.18 -1.24 34.98
C SER A 3 -18.58 -0.46 33.81
N GLY A 4 -17.36 -0.81 33.41
CA GLY A 4 -16.68 -0.28 32.23
C GLY A 4 -17.17 -0.98 30.97
N GLY A 5 -18.20 -0.43 30.35
CA GLY A 5 -18.75 -0.90 29.07
C GLY A 5 -19.22 0.27 28.23
N GLY A 6 -18.34 1.25 28.00
CA GLY A 6 -18.63 2.41 27.16
C GLY A 6 -18.50 2.04 25.69
N ARG A 7 -19.63 1.82 25.01
CA ARG A 7 -19.70 1.79 23.54
C ARG A 7 -19.18 3.15 23.02
N VAL A 8 -18.14 3.13 22.20
CA VAL A 8 -17.65 4.34 21.51
C VAL A 8 -18.77 4.85 20.58
N PRO A 9 -19.18 6.13 20.68
CA PRO A 9 -20.31 6.63 19.90
C PRO A 9 -19.94 6.76 18.41
N PRO A 10 -20.89 6.53 17.47
CA PRO A 10 -20.67 6.56 16.02
C PRO A 10 -20.12 7.90 15.49
N GLN A 11 -20.27 8.97 16.26
CA GLN A 11 -19.80 10.31 15.93
C GLN A 11 -18.26 10.40 15.89
N PHE A 12 -17.55 9.50 16.57
CA PHE A 12 -16.09 9.43 16.52
C PHE A 12 -15.56 8.84 15.20
N GLU A 13 -16.38 8.08 14.48
CA GLU A 13 -16.01 7.47 13.19
C GLU A 13 -16.32 8.38 12.00
N GLN A 14 -17.29 9.29 12.12
CA GLN A 14 -17.88 9.98 10.97
C GLN A 14 -17.18 11.27 10.49
N LYS A 15 -16.07 11.67 11.09
CA LYS A 15 -15.29 12.82 10.60
C LYS A 15 -13.79 12.52 10.64
N ARG A 16 -13.35 11.57 9.80
CA ARG A 16 -11.98 11.69 9.28
C ARG A 16 -12.04 12.71 8.16
N GLU A 17 -11.54 13.91 8.44
CA GLU A 17 -11.09 14.81 7.38
C GLU A 17 -10.23 13.98 6.41
N HIS A 18 -10.47 14.09 5.10
CA HIS A 18 -9.68 13.39 4.10
C HIS A 18 -8.20 13.72 4.37
N SER A 19 -7.43 12.72 4.79
CA SER A 19 -6.00 12.91 4.98
C SER A 19 -5.41 13.27 3.62
N PRO A 20 -4.56 14.31 3.53
CA PRO A 20 -4.01 14.75 2.27
C PRO A 20 -3.24 13.60 1.62
N SER A 21 -3.45 13.42 0.32
CA SER A 21 -2.73 12.42 -0.48
C SER A 21 -1.23 12.71 -0.49
N ALA A 22 -0.42 11.71 -0.87
CA ALA A 22 1.02 11.91 -1.06
C ALA A 22 1.32 13.01 -2.09
N VAL A 23 0.50 13.10 -3.15
CA VAL A 23 0.59 14.13 -4.18
C VAL A 23 0.31 15.51 -3.59
N GLU A 24 -0.78 15.69 -2.83
CA GLU A 24 -1.11 16.97 -2.18
C GLU A 24 -0.05 17.37 -1.16
N CYS A 25 0.43 16.42 -0.35
CA CYS A 25 1.54 16.65 0.58
C CYS A 25 2.79 17.16 -0.17
N TYR A 26 3.18 16.49 -1.25
CA TYR A 26 4.37 16.84 -2.03
C TYR A 26 4.23 18.22 -2.69
N LYS A 27 3.07 18.51 -3.30
CA LYS A 27 2.75 19.83 -3.88
C LYS A 27 2.85 20.93 -2.83
N ASN A 28 2.23 20.73 -1.66
CA ASN A 28 2.20 21.73 -0.60
C ASN A 28 3.57 21.96 0.03
N GLN A 29 4.40 20.91 0.16
CA GLN A 29 5.73 21.02 0.74
C GLN A 29 6.74 21.71 -0.19
N LEU A 30 6.66 21.47 -1.49
CA LEU A 30 7.67 21.93 -2.46
C LEU A 30 7.18 23.02 -3.41
N GLY A 31 5.90 23.39 -3.36
CA GLY A 31 5.31 24.42 -4.22
C GLY A 31 5.28 24.04 -5.71
N VAL A 32 5.21 22.74 -6.01
CA VAL A 32 5.28 22.20 -7.37
C VAL A 32 3.89 21.93 -7.97
N SER A 33 3.83 21.74 -9.27
CA SER A 33 2.62 21.29 -9.96
C SER A 33 2.28 19.83 -9.61
N GLU A 34 1.04 19.44 -9.88
CA GLU A 34 0.59 18.07 -9.69
C GLU A 34 1.32 17.07 -10.57
N GLU A 35 1.58 17.43 -11.83
CA GLU A 35 2.31 16.59 -12.77
C GLU A 35 3.76 16.35 -12.30
N GLU A 36 4.41 17.38 -11.77
CA GLU A 36 5.76 17.25 -11.18
C GLU A 36 5.74 16.36 -9.93
N ALA A 37 4.74 16.51 -9.06
CA ALA A 37 4.59 15.67 -7.88
C ALA A 37 4.36 14.20 -8.25
N VAL A 38 3.46 13.91 -9.20
CA VAL A 38 3.21 12.55 -9.70
C VAL A 38 4.47 11.95 -10.32
N LYS A 39 5.19 12.70 -11.17
CA LYS A 39 6.45 12.23 -11.77
C LYS A 39 7.50 11.91 -10.70
N ALA A 40 7.65 12.78 -9.70
CA ALA A 40 8.62 12.57 -8.62
C ALA A 40 8.28 11.34 -7.77
N LEU A 41 7.01 11.17 -7.39
CA LEU A 41 6.55 10.03 -6.62
C LEU A 41 6.68 8.71 -7.41
N SER A 42 6.32 8.71 -8.69
CA SER A 42 6.53 7.54 -9.57
C SER A 42 8.01 7.17 -9.70
N LEU A 43 8.90 8.16 -9.81
CA LEU A 43 10.34 7.92 -9.82
C LEU A 43 10.83 7.36 -8.48
N ALA A 44 10.30 7.83 -7.35
CA ALA A 44 10.62 7.31 -6.02
C ALA A 44 10.19 5.84 -5.87
N VAL A 45 9.00 5.47 -6.37
CA VAL A 45 8.54 4.08 -6.43
C VAL A 45 9.48 3.22 -7.29
N ALA A 46 9.80 3.69 -8.50
CA ALA A 46 10.70 2.98 -9.42
C ALA A 46 12.11 2.77 -8.83
N ASN A 47 12.64 3.77 -8.11
CA ASN A 47 13.92 3.64 -7.42
C ASN A 47 13.84 2.70 -6.21
N SER A 48 12.72 2.70 -5.48
CA SER A 48 12.51 1.78 -4.34
C SER A 48 12.48 0.32 -4.81
N TRP A 49 11.89 0.04 -5.98
CA TRP A 49 11.95 -1.29 -6.59
C TRP A 49 13.38 -1.74 -6.91
N LYS A 50 14.26 -0.83 -7.36
CA LYS A 50 15.68 -1.17 -7.58
C LYS A 50 16.37 -1.55 -6.28
N VAL A 51 16.14 -0.80 -5.20
CA VAL A 51 16.70 -1.10 -3.88
C VAL A 51 16.24 -2.48 -3.39
N ILE A 52 14.93 -2.78 -3.49
CA ILE A 52 14.41 -4.11 -3.10
C ILE A 52 15.10 -5.22 -3.89
N ASN A 53 15.26 -5.06 -5.20
CA ASN A 53 15.91 -6.05 -6.06
C ASN A 53 17.41 -6.19 -5.75
N GLU A 54 18.12 -5.09 -5.49
CA GLU A 54 19.53 -5.10 -5.11
C GLU A 54 19.74 -5.81 -3.77
N GLU A 55 18.95 -5.49 -2.75
CA GLU A 55 19.04 -6.14 -1.43
C GLU A 55 18.73 -7.64 -1.50
N LEU A 56 17.72 -8.04 -2.28
CA LEU A 56 17.36 -9.45 -2.49
C LEU A 56 18.45 -10.24 -3.25
N LEU A 57 19.11 -9.62 -4.25
CA LEU A 57 20.06 -10.31 -5.13
C LEU A 57 21.52 -10.25 -4.65
N LEU A 58 21.93 -9.16 -3.98
CA LEU A 58 23.34 -8.86 -3.76
C LEU A 58 23.79 -8.96 -2.31
N ASN A 59 22.91 -8.77 -1.31
CA ASN A 59 23.31 -8.72 0.12
C ASN A 59 22.27 -9.28 1.11
N PRO A 60 21.90 -10.58 1.06
CA PRO A 60 20.94 -11.18 2.00
C PRO A 60 21.44 -11.24 3.47
N THR A 61 22.67 -10.79 3.75
CA THR A 61 23.28 -10.81 5.09
C THR A 61 23.07 -9.51 5.87
N ALA A 62 22.77 -8.38 5.22
CA ALA A 62 22.55 -7.10 5.91
C ALA A 62 21.17 -7.04 6.59
N ILE A 63 20.16 -7.57 5.92
CA ILE A 63 18.80 -7.73 6.43
C ILE A 63 18.43 -9.21 6.31
N PRO A 64 17.93 -9.86 7.38
CA PRO A 64 17.45 -11.23 7.30
C PRO A 64 16.48 -11.44 6.14
N LEU A 65 16.75 -12.44 5.29
CA LEU A 65 15.93 -12.76 4.12
C LEU A 65 14.42 -12.86 4.41
N PRO A 66 13.95 -13.43 5.54
CA PRO A 66 12.51 -13.44 5.85
C PRO A 66 11.89 -12.05 5.98
N LEU A 67 12.64 -11.05 6.45
CA LEU A 67 12.15 -9.66 6.53
C LEU A 67 12.10 -9.02 5.14
N LEU A 68 13.10 -9.26 4.30
CA LEU A 68 13.10 -8.81 2.91
C LEU A 68 11.92 -9.41 2.13
N GLN A 69 11.61 -10.69 2.36
CA GLN A 69 10.48 -11.36 1.72
C GLN A 69 9.15 -10.69 2.10
N VAL A 70 8.93 -10.35 3.37
CA VAL A 70 7.72 -9.63 3.80
C VAL A 70 7.60 -8.26 3.12
N ILE A 71 8.71 -7.52 3.02
CA ILE A 71 8.73 -6.21 2.35
C ILE A 71 8.39 -6.37 0.86
N PHE A 72 8.97 -7.39 0.21
CA PHE A 72 8.72 -7.71 -1.18
C PHE A 72 7.25 -8.09 -1.41
N ASP A 73 6.71 -9.01 -0.62
CA ASP A 73 5.32 -9.49 -0.75
C ASP A 73 4.31 -8.35 -0.54
N LEU A 74 4.56 -7.46 0.42
CA LEU A 74 3.75 -6.25 0.63
C LEU A 74 3.83 -5.29 -0.55
N SER A 75 5.01 -5.09 -1.12
CA SER A 75 5.23 -4.21 -2.27
C SER A 75 4.52 -4.76 -3.51
N CYS A 76 4.63 -6.06 -3.78
CA CYS A 76 3.89 -6.75 -4.84
C CYS A 76 2.38 -6.67 -4.63
N SER A 77 1.92 -6.85 -3.39
CA SER A 77 0.49 -6.75 -3.06
C SER A 77 -0.04 -5.34 -3.32
N ALA A 78 0.70 -4.31 -2.91
CA ALA A 78 0.32 -2.92 -3.17
C ALA A 78 0.31 -2.60 -4.67
N ASP A 79 1.33 -3.02 -5.41
CA ASP A 79 1.37 -2.86 -6.88
C ASP A 79 0.17 -3.55 -7.54
N PHE A 80 -0.11 -4.79 -7.16
CA PHE A 80 -1.29 -5.52 -7.66
C PHE A 80 -2.61 -4.83 -7.30
N MET A 81 -2.76 -4.27 -6.11
CA MET A 81 -4.01 -3.63 -5.68
C MET A 81 -4.24 -2.26 -6.32
N TYR A 82 -3.15 -1.53 -6.59
CA TYR A 82 -3.21 -0.10 -6.94
C TYR A 82 -2.62 0.27 -8.31
N ASN A 83 -2.14 -0.70 -9.09
CA ASN A 83 -1.71 -0.43 -10.45
C ASN A 83 -2.86 0.05 -11.35
N ASP A 84 -2.49 0.64 -12.48
CA ASP A 84 -3.42 1.21 -13.47
C ASP A 84 -4.40 2.25 -12.91
N ALA A 85 -4.01 2.92 -11.82
CA ALA A 85 -4.82 3.89 -11.10
C ALA A 85 -6.18 3.33 -10.61
N GLN A 86 -6.22 2.03 -10.28
CA GLN A 86 -7.41 1.37 -9.73
C GLN A 86 -7.29 1.25 -8.21
N ASP A 87 -8.42 1.36 -7.50
CA ASP A 87 -8.48 1.03 -6.07
C ASP A 87 -9.20 -0.31 -5.91
N ARG A 88 -8.48 -1.40 -6.20
CA ARG A 88 -9.03 -2.76 -6.14
C ARG A 88 -9.28 -3.22 -4.72
N PHE A 89 -8.61 -2.64 -3.74
CA PHE A 89 -8.80 -2.97 -2.33
C PHE A 89 -10.18 -2.50 -1.85
N THR A 90 -10.53 -1.23 -2.09
CA THR A 90 -11.86 -0.72 -1.76
C THR A 90 -12.93 -1.33 -2.68
N HIS A 91 -12.62 -1.47 -3.98
CA HIS A 91 -13.50 -2.11 -4.97
C HIS A 91 -13.18 -3.61 -5.13
N SER A 92 -13.27 -4.35 -4.02
CA SER A 92 -12.84 -5.77 -3.92
C SER A 92 -13.42 -6.72 -4.97
N THR A 93 -14.55 -6.39 -5.60
CA THR A 93 -15.12 -7.17 -6.71
C THR A 93 -14.17 -7.29 -7.91
N MET A 94 -13.23 -6.36 -8.06
CA MET A 94 -12.20 -6.37 -9.11
C MET A 94 -11.14 -7.46 -8.91
N MET A 95 -11.06 -8.06 -7.72
CA MET A 95 -10.10 -9.12 -7.38
C MET A 95 -10.76 -10.50 -7.22
N LYS A 96 -12.04 -10.62 -7.58
CA LYS A 96 -12.83 -11.85 -7.32
C LYS A 96 -12.19 -13.08 -7.95
N ASP A 97 -11.81 -12.98 -9.22
CA ASP A 97 -11.28 -14.12 -9.97
C ASP A 97 -9.95 -14.60 -9.38
N GLN A 98 -9.09 -13.67 -8.93
CA GLN A 98 -7.82 -13.99 -8.28
C GLN A 98 -8.04 -14.61 -6.90
N VAL A 99 -9.01 -14.12 -6.14
CA VAL A 99 -9.39 -14.70 -4.84
C VAL A 99 -9.93 -16.11 -5.01
N ASP A 100 -10.79 -16.34 -5.99
CA ASP A 100 -11.33 -17.66 -6.28
C ASP A 100 -10.20 -18.63 -6.70
N LEU A 101 -9.28 -18.21 -7.57
CA LEU A 101 -8.12 -19.01 -7.99
C LEU A 101 -7.20 -19.44 -6.85
N VAL A 102 -6.96 -18.57 -5.87
CA VAL A 102 -5.98 -18.82 -4.79
C VAL A 102 -6.61 -19.48 -3.56
N LEU A 103 -7.87 -19.16 -3.25
CA LEU A 103 -8.51 -19.54 -1.98
C LEU A 103 -9.71 -20.47 -2.12
N ARG A 104 -10.30 -20.60 -3.31
CA ARG A 104 -11.44 -21.50 -3.55
C ARG A 104 -11.05 -22.73 -4.35
N ASP A 105 -10.31 -22.54 -5.43
CA ASP A 105 -10.07 -23.59 -6.41
C ASP A 105 -8.77 -24.36 -6.08
N PRO A 106 -8.84 -25.69 -5.85
CA PRO A 106 -7.64 -26.47 -5.61
C PRO A 106 -6.80 -26.60 -6.88
N ILE A 107 -5.48 -26.50 -6.74
CA ILE A 107 -4.54 -26.81 -7.81
C ILE A 107 -4.67 -28.32 -8.10
N SER A 108 -5.01 -28.67 -9.35
CA SER A 108 -5.13 -30.06 -9.81
C SER A 108 -3.78 -30.70 -10.07
#